data_AF-A0A7W5UHA9-F1
#
_entry.id   AF-A0A7W5UHA9-F1
#
_cell.length_a   1.000
_cell.length_b   1.000
_cell.length_c   1.000
_cell.angle_alpha   90.00
_cell.angle_beta   90.00
_cell.angle_gamma   90.00
#
_symmetry.space_group_name_H-M   'P 1'
#
loop_
_entity.id
_entity.type
_entity.pdbx_description
1 polymer ?
#
loop_
_entity_poly.entity_id
_entity_poly.type
_entity_poly.pdbx_seq_one_letter_code
_entity_poly.pdbx_strand_id
1 'polypeptide(L)' 'MDDPVRKAIYAGIVSVCFSDPATGAKLSRLELRQGVDTRRAFEIGDGALIYSREHVKALTLAGVKGALLAIAENTP' A
#
# COMPACT_ATOMS: atom_id res chain seq x y z
N MET A 1 8.20 11.53 -10.70
CA MET A 1 7.84 10.57 -9.62
C MET A 1 9.13 9.86 -9.26
N ASP A 2 9.92 10.53 -8.43
CA ASP A 2 11.33 10.21 -8.22
C ASP A 2 11.56 9.36 -6.96
N ASP A 3 10.48 9.00 -6.25
CA ASP A 3 10.55 8.08 -5.13
C ASP A 3 10.28 6.64 -5.60
N PRO A 4 11.31 5.76 -5.66
CA PRO A 4 11.14 4.38 -6.08
C PRO A 4 10.20 3.60 -5.16
N VAL A 5 10.10 3.99 -3.89
CA VAL A 5 9.19 3.34 -2.93
C VAL A 5 7.74 3.66 -3.28
N ARG A 6 7.41 4.93 -3.52
CA ARG A 6 6.07 5.31 -3.98
C ARG A 6 5.71 4.66 -5.31
N LYS A 7 6.68 4.56 -6.24
CA LYS A 7 6.47 3.85 -7.52
C LYS A 7 6.11 2.38 -7.30
N ALA A 8 6.79 1.68 -6.39
CA ALA A 8 6.48 0.29 -6.06
C ALA A 8 5.07 0.15 -5.44
N ILE A 9 4.67 1.08 -4.58
CA ILE A 9 3.35 1.10 -3.96
C ILE A 9 2.26 1.29 -5.02
N TYR A 10 2.40 2.29 -5.90
CA TYR A 10 1.44 2.52 -6.98
C TYR A 10 1.36 1.36 -7.95
N ALA A 11 2.49 0.74 -8.31
CA ALA A 11 2.50 -0.47 -9.12
C ALA A 11 1.74 -1.63 -8.41
N GLY A 12 1.91 -1.75 -7.10
CA GLY A 12 1.16 -2.67 -6.26
C GLY A 12 -0.35 -2.40 -6.30
N ILE A 13 -0.78 -1.16 -6.08
CA ILE A 13 -2.19 -0.75 -6.15
C ILE A 13 -2.79 -1.03 -7.53
N VAL A 14 -2.08 -0.68 -8.60
CA VAL A 14 -2.51 -0.99 -9.98
C VAL A 14 -2.65 -2.49 -10.18
N SER A 15 -1.70 -3.29 -9.68
CA SER A 15 -1.78 -4.76 -9.74
C SER A 15 -2.98 -5.31 -8.96
N VAL A 16 -3.32 -4.70 -7.82
CA VAL A 16 -4.54 -5.02 -7.06
C VAL A 16 -5.78 -4.69 -7.89
N CYS A 17 -5.87 -3.51 -8.52
CA CYS A 17 -7.02 -3.15 -9.36
C CYS A 17 -7.34 -4.19 -10.45
N PHE A 18 -6.34 -4.88 -10.99
CA PHE A 18 -6.56 -5.94 -11.98
C PHE A 18 -7.10 -7.25 -11.40
N SER A 19 -6.79 -7.57 -10.14
CA SER A 19 -7.25 -8.82 -9.50
C SER A 19 -8.46 -8.64 -8.59
N ASP A 20 -8.58 -7.48 -7.94
CA ASP A 20 -9.68 -7.07 -7.08
C ASP A 20 -9.96 -5.58 -7.32
N PRO A 21 -10.84 -5.26 -8.26
CA PRO A 21 -11.15 -3.88 -8.63
C PRO A 21 -11.74 -3.05 -7.49
N ALA A 22 -12.53 -3.67 -6.59
CA ALA A 22 -13.17 -2.96 -5.49
C ALA A 22 -12.12 -2.52 -4.45
N THR A 23 -11.24 -3.44 -4.07
CA THR A 23 -10.12 -3.14 -3.17
C THR A 23 -9.14 -2.15 -3.79
N GLY A 24 -8.80 -2.32 -5.08
CA GLY A 24 -7.95 -1.38 -5.79
C GLY A 24 -8.53 0.05 -5.86
N ALA A 25 -9.84 0.16 -6.08
CA ALA A 25 -10.53 1.45 -6.05
C ALA A 25 -10.53 2.10 -4.66
N LYS A 26 -10.68 1.31 -3.59
CA LYS A 26 -10.57 1.80 -2.19
C LYS A 26 -9.17 2.37 -1.94
N LEU A 27 -8.13 1.59 -2.23
CA LEU A 27 -6.73 1.96 -1.98
C LEU A 27 -6.28 3.17 -2.81
N SER A 28 -6.70 3.27 -4.07
CA SER A 28 -6.31 4.37 -4.96
C SER A 28 -6.89 5.74 -4.57
N ARG A 29 -7.93 5.76 -3.72
CA ARG A 29 -8.53 7.00 -3.18
C ARG A 29 -7.86 7.49 -1.90
N LEU A 30 -7.05 6.66 -1.25
CA LEU A 30 -6.39 7.03 0.00
C LEU A 30 -5.19 7.94 -0.29
N GLU A 31 -4.99 8.94 0.56
CA GLU A 31 -3.76 9.73 0.53
C GLU A 31 -2.57 8.85 0.94
N LEU A 32 -1.48 8.88 0.17
CA LEU A 32 -0.28 8.11 0.51
C LEU A 32 0.63 8.91 1.45
N ARG A 33 0.74 8.49 2.71
CA ARG A 33 1.54 9.17 3.73
C ARG A 33 2.66 8.29 4.25
N GLN A 34 3.86 8.84 4.41
CA GLN A 34 4.97 8.10 5.00
C GLN A 34 4.84 8.12 6.53
N GLY A 35 4.84 6.94 7.16
CA GLY A 35 4.90 6.76 8.61
C GLY A 35 6.29 6.30 9.05
N VAL A 36 6.77 6.81 10.19
CA VAL A 36 8.11 6.50 10.71
C VAL A 36 8.10 5.30 11.68
N ASP A 37 6.95 5.00 12.30
CA ASP A 37 6.82 4.04 13.41
C ASP A 37 5.86 2.87 13.12
N THR A 38 5.66 2.53 11.85
CA THR A 38 4.76 1.40 11.52
C THR A 38 5.48 0.07 11.70
N ARG A 39 4.91 -0.83 12.50
CA ARG A 39 5.38 -2.23 12.67
C ARG A 39 5.17 -3.11 11.42
N ARG A 40 4.52 -2.56 10.39
CA ARG A 40 4.16 -3.22 9.14
C ARG A 40 4.48 -2.32 7.95
N ALA A 41 4.49 -2.90 6.75
CA ALA A 41 4.70 -2.15 5.51
C ALA A 41 3.62 -1.11 5.24
N PHE A 42 2.37 -1.43 5.55
CA PHE A 42 1.21 -0.58 5.35
C PHE A 42 0.27 -0.59 6.55
N GLU A 43 -0.45 0.51 6.71
CA GLU A 43 -1.56 0.70 7.64
C GLU A 43 -2.58 1.66 7.00
N ILE A 44 -3.86 1.55 7.35
CA ILE A 44 -4.87 2.55 7.01
C ILE A 44 -5.22 3.32 8.28
N GLY A 45 -5.01 4.63 8.25
CA GLY A 45 -5.33 5.52 9.38
C GLY A 45 -5.67 6.92 8.86
N ASP A 46 -6.66 7.57 9.47
CA ASP A 46 -7.09 8.95 9.14
C ASP A 46 -7.37 9.18 7.64
N GLY A 47 -7.95 8.19 6.95
CA GLY A 47 -8.24 8.28 5.51
C GLY A 47 -7.01 8.21 4.60
N ALA A 48 -5.85 7.85 5.16
CA ALA A 48 -4.59 7.71 4.44
C ALA A 48 -4.09 6.25 4.45
N LEU A 49 -3.38 5.88 3.38
CA LEU A 49 -2.53 4.70 3.32
C LEU A 49 -1.16 5.10 3.86
N ILE A 50 -0.88 4.72 5.10
CA ILE A 50 0.36 5.01 5.78
C ILE A 50 1.36 3.90 5.45
N TYR A 51 2.56 4.25 4.97
CA TYR A 51 3.60 3.27 4.63
C TYR A 51 4.91 3.51 5.39
N SER A 52 5.59 2.42 5.77
CA SER A 52 6.98 2.50 6.22
C SER A 52 7.92 2.24 5.04
N ARG A 53 8.81 3.20 4.81
CA ARG A 53 9.75 3.16 3.69
C ARG A 53 10.65 1.92 3.74
N GLU A 54 11.17 1.60 4.91
CA GLU A 54 12.13 0.50 5.09
C GLU A 54 11.45 -0.86 4.89
N HIS A 55 10.24 -1.03 5.44
CA HIS A 55 9.48 -2.26 5.22
C HIS A 55 9.08 -2.45 3.75
N VAL A 56 8.65 -1.39 3.05
CA VAL A 56 8.30 -1.50 1.62
C VAL A 56 9.53 -1.82 0.76
N LYS A 57 10.71 -1.25 1.06
CA LYS A 57 11.96 -1.59 0.35
C LYS A 57 12.35 -3.06 0.51
N ALA A 58 12.02 -3.68 1.65
CA ALA A 58 12.31 -5.08 1.91
C ALA A 58 11.38 -6.05 1.17
N LEU A 59 10.31 -5.56 0.53
CA LEU A 59 9.33 -6.38 -0.16
C LEU A 59 9.59 -6.46 -1.67
N THR A 60 9.28 -7.62 -2.25
CA THR A 60 9.08 -7.75 -3.70
C THR A 60 7.77 -7.09 -4.12
N LEU A 61 7.56 -6.85 -5.41
CA LEU A 61 6.28 -6.32 -5.91
C LEU A 61 5.09 -7.22 -5.53
N ALA A 62 5.27 -8.55 -5.57
CA ALA A 62 4.27 -9.50 -5.11
C ALA A 62 4.00 -9.38 -3.61
N GLY A 63 5.05 -9.16 -2.80
CA GLY A 63 4.93 -8.88 -1.37
C GLY A 63 4.18 -7.57 -1.08
N VAL A 64 4.45 -6.52 -1.86
CA VAL A 64 3.71 -5.25 -1.78
C VAL A 64 2.23 -5.46 -2.07
N LYS A 65 1.90 -6.17 -3.16
CA LYS A 65 0.52 -6.52 -3.50
C LYS A 65 -0.16 -7.28 -2.36
N GLY A 66 0.48 -8.33 -1.83
CA GLY A 66 -0.07 -9.13 -0.75
C GLY A 66 -0.32 -8.31 0.52
N ALA A 67 0.62 -7.44 0.89
CA ALA A 67 0.48 -6.57 2.05
C ALA A 67 -0.67 -5.55 1.88
N LEU A 68 -0.87 -5.02 0.67
CA LEU A 68 -1.99 -4.13 0.34
C LEU A 68 -3.35 -4.82 0.41
N LEU A 69 -3.44 -6.08 -0.01
CA LEU A 69 -4.68 -6.86 0.12
C LEU A 69 -4.99 -7.13 1.60
N ALA A 70 -3.99 -7.57 2.37
CA ALA A 70 -4.18 -7.90 3.78
C ALA A 70 -4.69 -6.71 4.61
N ILE A 71 -4.21 -5.50 4.36
CA ILE A 71 -4.68 -4.30 5.09
C ILE A 71 -6.06 -3.81 4.62
N ALA A 72 -6.44 -4.08 3.38
CA ALA A 72 -7.77 -3.74 2.87
C ALA A 72 -8.88 -4.65 3.41
N GLU A 73 -8.57 -5.93 3.67
CA GLU A 73 -9.47 -6.91 4.31
C GLU A 73 -9.70 -6.61 5.80
N ASN A 74 -8.75 -5.96 6.47
CA ASN A 74 -8.79 -5.65 7.90
C ASN A 74 -9.35 -4.25 8.22
N THR A 75 -9.84 -3.51 7.21
CA THR A 75 -10.53 -2.23 7.45
C THR A 75 -12.04 -2.49 7.58
N PRO A 76 -12.68 -2.16 8.72
CA PRO A 76 -14.13 -2.28 8.88
C PRO A 76 -14.93 -1.43 7.89
#